data_AF-A0A0D3K9Q9-F1
#
_entry.id   AF-A0A0D3K9Q9-F1
#
_cell.length_a   1.000
_cell.length_b   1.000
_cell.length_c   1.000
_cell.angle_alpha   90.00
_cell.angle_beta   90.00
_cell.angle_gamma   90.00
#
_symmetry.space_group_name_H-M   'P 1'
#
loop_
_entity.id
_entity.type
_entity.pdbx_description
1 polymer ?
#
loop_
_entity_poly.entity_id
_entity_poly.type
_entity_poly.pdbx_seq_one_letter_code
_entity_poly.pdbx_strand_id
1 'polypeptide(L)'
;MGALEKATPRVDETPQEETLVAALEKATPERATAPKNPIHCGLIVGRPHQTERLEVRYASPDSWERFDVRLVLKDPTKGCFDPAEPGTDAGRDWLEVVLRPAGGGEWRLRLPAYAAHLVDPTTLYEIEDVGSDALSTFWSDGTWSGSLVWDAAVHVTEEMLGTELGERMRGTSVLELACGLGLPGLTAHCLGASRVVLSDRGQVVGLVEEGLRANRAALSGGGRPVPVAAVLDWGSAAARELLQQRLGGSQPDWIIACDCIFESLFGSTDGVTSIFLLLRVLELLCSPTTRVLVGLERRTGDGAEKFLAAAEGAGFVASLRRRHGRVVIFEMGRARMPRAHADGAT
;
A
#
# COMPACT_ATOMS: atom_id res chain seq x y z
N MET A 1 26.31 -49.91 -37.96
CA MET A 1 26.86 -49.14 -36.83
C MET A 1 26.90 -47.66 -37.24
N GLY A 2 25.78 -46.95 -37.06
CA GLY A 2 25.70 -45.51 -37.28
C GLY A 2 25.53 -44.84 -35.93
N ALA A 3 26.49 -44.01 -35.53
CA ALA A 3 26.41 -43.22 -34.31
C ALA A 3 25.44 -42.05 -34.56
N LEU A 4 24.31 -42.03 -33.84
CA LEU A 4 23.50 -40.83 -33.70
C LEU A 4 24.18 -39.92 -32.68
N GLU A 5 24.83 -38.86 -33.16
CA GLU A 5 25.17 -37.70 -32.34
C GLU A 5 23.86 -37.05 -31.85
N LYS A 6 23.58 -37.17 -30.56
CA LYS A 6 22.55 -36.36 -29.91
C LYS A 6 23.11 -34.95 -29.77
N ALA A 7 22.58 -34.03 -30.56
CA ALA A 7 22.76 -32.60 -30.36
C ALA A 7 22.26 -32.22 -28.95
N THR A 8 23.18 -31.81 -28.08
CA THR A 8 22.86 -31.09 -26.84
C THR A 8 22.30 -29.71 -27.18
N PRO A 9 21.11 -29.33 -26.71
CA PRO A 9 20.72 -27.93 -26.79
C PRO A 9 21.55 -27.14 -25.77
N ARG A 10 22.47 -26.32 -26.30
CA ARG A 10 22.96 -25.13 -25.59
C ARG A 10 21.91 -24.05 -25.77
N VAL A 11 21.19 -23.70 -24.71
CA VAL A 11 20.74 -22.33 -24.52
C VAL A 11 20.82 -22.05 -23.02
N ASP A 12 21.91 -21.41 -22.59
CA ASP A 12 21.90 -20.59 -21.39
C ASP A 12 21.02 -19.37 -21.72
N GLU A 13 19.70 -19.53 -21.60
CA GLU A 13 18.81 -18.37 -21.47
C GLU A 13 18.87 -17.96 -20.00
N THR A 14 19.77 -17.03 -19.67
CA THR A 14 19.55 -16.17 -18.50
C THR A 14 18.11 -15.66 -18.59
N PRO A 15 17.26 -15.87 -17.56
CA PRO A 15 15.89 -15.39 -17.59
C PRO A 15 15.90 -13.90 -17.93
N GLN A 16 15.25 -13.50 -19.02
CA GLN A 16 15.10 -12.07 -19.32
C GLN A 16 14.41 -11.42 -18.12
N GLU A 17 15.08 -10.46 -17.48
CA GLU A 17 14.48 -9.67 -16.41
C GLU A 17 13.20 -9.02 -16.96
N GLU A 18 12.07 -9.29 -16.32
CA GLU A 18 10.78 -8.73 -16.70
C GLU A 18 10.84 -7.20 -16.54
N THR A 19 10.52 -6.45 -17.60
CA THR A 19 10.46 -4.99 -17.52
C THR A 19 9.18 -4.54 -16.81
N LEU A 20 9.17 -3.31 -16.27
CA LEU A 20 7.96 -2.76 -15.64
C LEU A 20 6.76 -2.74 -16.61
N VAL A 21 6.98 -2.33 -17.85
CA VAL A 21 5.93 -2.30 -18.88
C VAL A 21 5.38 -3.71 -19.12
N ALA A 22 6.24 -4.72 -19.27
CA ALA A 22 5.80 -6.10 -19.47
C ALA A 22 5.05 -6.67 -18.24
N ALA A 23 5.49 -6.32 -17.03
CA ALA A 23 4.81 -6.72 -15.80
C ALA A 23 3.42 -6.09 -15.70
N LEU A 24 3.31 -4.78 -15.96
CA LEU A 24 2.03 -4.06 -15.97
C LEU A 24 1.08 -4.67 -17.00
N GLU A 25 1.55 -4.94 -18.21
CA GLU A 25 0.75 -5.57 -19.27
C GLU A 25 0.24 -6.97 -18.89
N LYS A 26 1.09 -7.82 -18.29
CA LYS A 26 0.67 -9.16 -17.88
C LYS A 26 -0.29 -9.16 -16.69
N ALA A 27 -0.22 -8.12 -15.86
CA ALA A 27 -1.10 -7.95 -14.73
C ALA A 27 -2.47 -7.36 -15.10
N THR A 28 -2.68 -6.86 -16.33
CA THR A 28 -3.98 -6.28 -16.72
C THR A 28 -5.11 -7.31 -16.57
N PRO A 29 -6.34 -6.90 -16.20
CA PRO A 29 -7.43 -7.84 -15.94
C PRO A 29 -7.78 -8.76 -17.09
N GLU A 30 -7.61 -8.31 -18.33
CA GLU A 30 -7.92 -9.07 -19.56
C GLU A 30 -6.89 -10.17 -19.82
N ARG A 31 -5.68 -10.05 -19.25
CA ARG A 31 -4.56 -10.98 -19.44
C ARG A 31 -4.24 -11.78 -18.18
N ALA A 32 -4.58 -11.26 -17.01
CA ALA A 32 -4.31 -11.89 -15.73
C ALA A 32 -5.31 -12.99 -15.41
N THR A 33 -4.81 -14.24 -15.38
CA THR A 33 -5.57 -15.40 -14.90
C THR A 33 -5.73 -15.44 -13.38
N ALA A 34 -4.94 -14.66 -12.66
CA ALA A 34 -5.03 -14.55 -11.21
C ALA A 34 -6.35 -13.86 -10.79
N PRO A 35 -6.97 -14.28 -9.67
CA PRO A 35 -8.13 -13.60 -9.10
C PRO A 35 -7.77 -12.18 -8.62
N LYS A 36 -8.79 -11.34 -8.44
CA LYS A 36 -8.68 -10.01 -7.83
C LYS A 36 -8.60 -10.16 -6.30
N ASN A 37 -7.72 -9.40 -5.65
CA ASN A 37 -7.53 -9.36 -4.20
C ASN A 37 -7.63 -10.74 -3.49
N PRO A 38 -6.90 -11.79 -3.93
CA PRO A 38 -6.97 -13.12 -3.34
C PRO A 38 -6.71 -13.17 -1.83
N ILE A 39 -5.87 -12.26 -1.32
CA ILE A 39 -5.55 -12.19 0.10
C ILE A 39 -6.76 -11.65 0.85
N HIS A 40 -7.26 -10.45 0.51
CA HIS A 40 -8.46 -9.91 1.16
C HIS A 40 -9.64 -10.90 1.09
N CYS A 41 -9.90 -11.50 -0.08
CA CYS A 41 -10.92 -12.55 -0.24
C CYS A 41 -10.73 -13.72 0.73
N GLY A 42 -9.49 -14.15 0.95
CA GLY A 42 -9.17 -15.21 1.90
C GLY A 42 -9.43 -14.77 3.35
N LEU A 43 -8.99 -13.57 3.71
CA LEU A 43 -9.09 -13.06 5.08
C LEU A 43 -10.54 -12.94 5.54
N ILE A 44 -11.43 -12.43 4.67
CA ILE A 44 -12.85 -12.24 5.00
C ILE A 44 -13.62 -13.57 5.10
N VAL A 45 -13.08 -14.69 4.61
CA VAL A 45 -13.65 -16.03 4.84
C VAL A 45 -12.90 -16.81 5.92
N GLY A 46 -12.09 -16.13 6.74
CA GLY A 46 -11.36 -16.71 7.87
C GLY A 46 -10.09 -17.48 7.49
N ARG A 47 -9.61 -17.35 6.25
CA ARG A 47 -8.34 -17.95 5.81
C ARG A 47 -7.20 -16.94 5.99
N PRO A 48 -6.26 -17.16 6.93
CA PRO A 48 -5.11 -16.27 7.09
C PRO A 48 -4.22 -16.32 5.85
N HIS A 49 -3.52 -15.20 5.56
CA HIS A 49 -2.40 -15.20 4.63
C HIS A 49 -1.11 -15.35 5.43
N GLN A 50 -0.34 -16.38 5.11
CA GLN A 50 0.85 -16.74 5.88
C GLN A 50 2.00 -17.13 4.93
N THR A 51 3.14 -16.51 5.17
CA THR A 51 4.44 -16.83 4.58
C THR A 51 5.47 -16.98 5.69
N GLU A 52 6.72 -17.28 5.32
CA GLU A 52 7.84 -17.34 6.28
C GLU A 52 8.01 -16.00 7.03
N ARG A 53 7.73 -14.88 6.38
CA ARG A 53 8.01 -13.54 6.91
C ARG A 53 6.79 -12.80 7.42
N LEU A 54 5.60 -13.11 6.91
CA LEU A 54 4.38 -12.38 7.22
C LEU A 54 3.25 -13.32 7.56
N GLU A 55 2.47 -12.96 8.57
CA GLU A 55 1.16 -13.55 8.83
C GLU A 55 0.16 -12.41 9.01
N VAL A 56 -0.96 -12.48 8.30
CA VAL A 56 -2.08 -11.56 8.45
C VAL A 56 -3.39 -12.34 8.56
N ARG A 57 -4.24 -11.96 9.52
CA ARG A 57 -5.57 -12.55 9.72
C ARG A 57 -6.54 -11.52 10.28
N TYR A 58 -7.81 -11.62 9.91
CA TYR A 58 -8.84 -10.88 10.64
C TYR A 58 -9.20 -11.62 11.93
N ALA A 59 -9.45 -10.85 12.99
CA ALA A 59 -9.94 -11.30 14.27
C ALA A 59 -11.12 -10.41 14.70
N SER A 60 -12.22 -11.04 15.09
CA SER A 60 -13.42 -10.37 15.59
C SER A 60 -13.58 -10.61 17.09
N PRO A 61 -14.32 -9.77 17.81
CA PRO A 61 -14.73 -10.08 19.18
C PRO A 61 -15.49 -11.41 19.23
N ASP A 62 -15.23 -12.25 20.23
CA ASP A 62 -15.85 -13.57 20.35
C ASP A 62 -17.39 -13.54 20.44
N SER A 63 -17.96 -12.41 20.85
CA SER A 63 -19.40 -12.19 20.94
C SER A 63 -20.07 -11.92 19.60
N TRP A 64 -19.31 -11.66 18.54
CA TRP A 64 -19.84 -11.31 17.22
C TRP A 64 -20.04 -12.53 16.33
N GLU A 65 -20.97 -12.42 15.37
CA GLU A 65 -21.07 -13.44 14.33
C GLU A 65 -19.78 -13.52 13.51
N ARG A 66 -19.43 -14.73 13.07
CA ARG A 66 -18.28 -14.98 12.21
C ARG A 66 -18.38 -14.19 10.91
N PHE A 67 -17.23 -13.81 10.36
CA PHE A 67 -17.13 -13.02 9.13
C PHE A 67 -17.89 -13.62 7.94
N ASP A 68 -17.82 -14.94 7.74
CA ASP A 68 -18.51 -15.64 6.65
C ASP A 68 -20.04 -15.47 6.72
N VAL A 69 -20.60 -15.48 7.94
CA VAL A 69 -22.03 -15.22 8.17
C VAL A 69 -22.35 -13.74 7.90
N ARG A 70 -21.53 -12.82 8.39
CA ARG A 70 -21.74 -11.37 8.22
C ARG A 70 -21.63 -10.94 6.76
N LEU A 71 -20.75 -11.55 5.97
CA LEU A 71 -20.62 -11.35 4.52
C LEU A 71 -21.91 -11.70 3.75
N VAL A 72 -22.61 -12.76 4.18
CA VAL A 72 -23.87 -13.17 3.56
C VAL A 72 -24.98 -12.19 3.94
N LEU A 73 -25.03 -11.77 5.20
CA LEU A 73 -26.06 -10.85 5.69
C LEU A 73 -25.91 -9.43 5.11
N LYS A 74 -24.67 -8.99 4.85
CA LYS A 74 -24.33 -7.62 4.43
C LYS A 74 -24.95 -6.54 5.32
N ASP A 75 -25.15 -6.85 6.60
CA ASP A 75 -25.74 -5.94 7.58
C ASP A 75 -24.65 -5.00 8.13
N PRO A 76 -24.75 -3.68 7.89
CA PRO A 76 -23.76 -2.72 8.37
C PRO A 76 -23.69 -2.63 9.90
N THR A 77 -24.74 -3.03 10.63
CA THR A 77 -24.78 -3.04 12.10
C THR A 77 -24.03 -4.23 12.71
N LYS A 78 -23.64 -5.21 11.91
CA LYS A 78 -22.91 -6.42 12.34
C LYS A 78 -21.40 -6.22 12.39
N GLY A 79 -20.92 -4.99 12.28
CA GLY A 79 -19.54 -4.61 12.56
C GLY A 79 -19.49 -3.29 13.29
N CYS A 80 -18.29 -2.80 13.63
CA CYS A 80 -18.15 -1.43 14.10
C CYS A 80 -18.45 -0.55 12.89
N PHE A 81 -19.54 0.20 12.94
CA PHE A 81 -19.90 1.13 11.90
C PHE A 81 -20.21 2.48 12.50
N ASP A 82 -19.13 3.14 12.91
CA ASP A 82 -19.10 4.58 13.05
C ASP A 82 -17.63 5.04 12.86
N PRO A 83 -17.29 5.70 11.75
CA PRO A 83 -15.94 6.25 11.55
C PRO A 83 -15.65 7.46 12.46
N ALA A 84 -16.67 8.06 13.07
CA ALA A 84 -16.56 9.19 14.00
C ALA A 84 -16.61 8.75 15.48
N GLU A 85 -17.06 7.53 15.79
CA GLU A 85 -16.95 6.94 17.13
C GLU A 85 -15.86 5.86 17.16
N PRO A 86 -14.66 6.18 17.68
CA PRO A 86 -13.68 5.17 18.05
C PRO A 86 -14.32 4.18 19.03
N GLY A 87 -14.64 2.98 18.55
CA GLY A 87 -15.07 1.85 19.36
C GLY A 87 -14.02 1.42 20.42
N THR A 88 -14.47 0.66 21.41
CA THR A 88 -13.56 0.00 22.37
C THR A 88 -12.80 -1.15 21.70
N ASP A 89 -11.79 -1.71 22.36
CA ASP A 89 -11.07 -2.92 21.89
C ASP A 89 -12.02 -4.08 21.53
N ALA A 90 -13.16 -4.18 22.23
CA ALA A 90 -14.21 -5.18 22.04
C ALA A 90 -15.25 -4.79 20.97
N GLY A 91 -15.13 -3.61 20.37
CA GLY A 91 -16.13 -3.03 19.50
C GLY A 91 -15.79 -3.07 18.02
N ARG A 92 -14.76 -3.79 17.56
CA ARG A 92 -14.30 -3.77 16.17
C ARG A 92 -13.60 -5.04 15.73
N ASP A 93 -13.48 -5.19 14.42
CA ASP A 93 -12.59 -6.17 13.80
C ASP A 93 -11.14 -5.67 13.83
N TRP A 94 -10.20 -6.61 13.90
CA TRP A 94 -8.77 -6.37 13.95
C TRP A 94 -8.07 -7.14 12.85
N LEU A 95 -7.15 -6.50 12.14
CA LEU A 95 -6.12 -7.19 11.40
C LEU A 95 -4.98 -7.50 12.36
N GLU A 96 -4.82 -8.76 12.71
CA GLU A 96 -3.65 -9.22 13.45
C GLU A 96 -2.52 -9.54 12.48
N VAL A 97 -1.33 -9.04 12.81
CA VAL A 97 -0.16 -9.07 11.93
C VAL A 97 1.03 -9.61 12.70
N VAL A 98 1.73 -10.59 12.13
CA VAL A 98 3.04 -11.03 12.61
C VAL A 98 4.09 -10.74 11.53
N LEU A 99 5.09 -9.93 11.90
CA LEU A 99 6.20 -9.56 11.03
C LEU A 99 7.47 -10.28 11.49
N ARG A 100 8.17 -10.94 10.57
CA ARG A 100 9.43 -11.65 10.82
C ARG A 100 10.48 -11.17 9.82
N PRO A 101 11.16 -10.04 10.10
CA PRO A 101 12.21 -9.51 9.24
C PRO A 101 13.34 -10.52 9.02
N ALA A 102 13.93 -10.53 7.82
CA ALA A 102 15.09 -11.37 7.52
C ALA A 102 16.32 -11.05 8.41
N GLY A 103 16.41 -9.81 8.91
CA GLY A 103 17.42 -9.39 9.89
C GLY A 103 17.18 -9.88 11.32
N GLY A 104 16.11 -10.65 11.55
CA GLY A 104 15.73 -11.22 12.84
C GLY A 104 14.68 -10.40 13.60
N GLY A 105 14.16 -11.02 14.66
CA GLY A 105 13.07 -10.48 15.48
C GLY A 105 11.69 -10.91 15.00
N GLU A 106 10.70 -10.74 15.87
CA GLU A 106 9.28 -10.93 15.57
C GLU A 106 8.51 -9.75 16.16
N TRP A 107 7.60 -9.18 15.37
CA TRP A 107 6.70 -8.12 15.81
C TRP A 107 5.26 -8.60 15.67
N ARG A 108 4.45 -8.33 16.69
CA ARG A 108 3.02 -8.62 16.68
C ARG A 108 2.27 -7.32 16.78
N LEU A 109 1.47 -7.02 15.76
CA LEU A 109 0.71 -5.79 15.65
C LEU A 109 -0.77 -6.11 15.48
N ARG A 110 -1.64 -5.20 15.93
CA ARG A 110 -3.08 -5.24 15.72
C ARG A 110 -3.52 -3.93 15.07
N LEU A 111 -4.03 -3.99 13.86
CA LEU A 111 -4.50 -2.82 13.12
C LEU A 111 -6.03 -2.82 13.11
N PRO A 112 -6.68 -1.74 13.54
CA PRO A 112 -8.13 -1.69 13.59
C PRO A 112 -8.70 -1.71 12.16
N ALA A 113 -9.64 -2.61 11.90
CA ALA A 113 -10.30 -2.74 10.60
C ALA A 113 -11.80 -2.55 10.76
N TYR A 114 -12.45 -1.99 9.74
CA TYR A 114 -13.89 -1.75 9.76
C TYR A 114 -14.56 -2.29 8.51
N ALA A 115 -15.81 -2.73 8.68
CA ALA A 115 -16.68 -3.11 7.57
C ALA A 115 -16.08 -4.12 6.56
N ALA A 116 -15.06 -4.89 6.95
CA ALA A 116 -14.43 -5.86 6.04
C ALA A 116 -15.43 -6.90 5.53
N HIS A 117 -16.50 -7.17 6.28
CA HIS A 117 -17.62 -8.04 5.88
C HIS A 117 -18.61 -7.39 4.89
N LEU A 118 -18.51 -6.08 4.63
CA LEU A 118 -19.35 -5.40 3.64
C LEU A 118 -18.67 -5.33 2.27
N VAL A 119 -17.35 -5.51 2.22
CA VAL A 119 -16.54 -5.33 1.01
C VAL A 119 -16.23 -6.68 0.38
N ASP A 120 -17.02 -7.03 -0.65
CA ASP A 120 -16.64 -8.06 -1.61
C ASP A 120 -15.80 -7.41 -2.72
N PRO A 121 -14.48 -7.69 -2.81
CA PRO A 121 -13.61 -7.07 -3.78
C PRO A 121 -13.94 -7.46 -5.23
N THR A 122 -14.70 -8.54 -5.43
CA THR A 122 -15.14 -8.96 -6.77
C THR A 122 -16.20 -8.02 -7.35
N THR A 123 -17.00 -7.37 -6.48
CA THR A 123 -18.09 -6.46 -6.87
C THR A 123 -17.72 -4.98 -6.84
N LEU A 124 -16.47 -4.62 -6.52
CA LEU A 124 -16.03 -3.22 -6.43
C LEU A 124 -16.14 -2.40 -7.73
N TYR A 125 -16.29 -3.07 -8.87
CA TYR A 125 -16.47 -2.44 -10.18
C TYR A 125 -17.95 -2.22 -10.53
N GLU A 126 -18.86 -2.85 -9.78
CA GLU A 126 -20.31 -2.80 -10.01
C GLU A 126 -20.99 -1.81 -9.07
N ILE A 127 -20.22 -0.96 -8.37
CA ILE A 127 -20.73 0.06 -7.43
C ILE A 127 -21.62 1.11 -8.14
N GLU A 128 -21.68 1.11 -9.48
CA GLU A 128 -22.64 1.89 -10.25
C GLU A 128 -24.12 1.50 -10.02
N ASP A 129 -24.42 0.36 -9.37
CA ASP A 129 -25.80 -0.14 -9.18
C ASP A 129 -26.24 -0.25 -7.71
N VAL A 130 -25.58 0.46 -6.79
CA VAL A 130 -26.03 0.53 -5.39
C VAL A 130 -27.18 1.54 -5.29
N GLY A 131 -28.42 1.04 -5.25
CA GLY A 131 -29.63 1.83 -5.06
C GLY A 131 -29.57 2.79 -3.84
N SER A 132 -30.54 3.71 -3.77
CA SER A 132 -30.56 4.93 -2.94
C SER A 132 -30.59 4.77 -1.40
N ASP A 133 -30.19 3.63 -0.85
CA ASP A 133 -30.23 3.37 0.59
C ASP A 133 -28.87 3.70 1.26
N ALA A 134 -28.83 3.67 2.59
CA ALA A 134 -27.69 4.09 3.44
C ALA A 134 -26.31 3.51 3.05
N LEU A 135 -26.28 2.37 2.36
CA LEU A 135 -25.06 1.79 1.79
C LEU A 135 -24.48 2.64 0.65
N SER A 136 -25.30 3.24 -0.21
CA SER A 136 -24.84 4.09 -1.32
C SER A 136 -23.99 5.28 -0.85
N THR A 137 -24.37 5.92 0.26
CA THR A 137 -23.61 7.02 0.85
C THR A 137 -22.26 6.55 1.40
N PHE A 138 -22.21 5.36 2.01
CA PHE A 138 -20.96 4.76 2.49
C PHE A 138 -19.98 4.47 1.35
N TRP A 139 -20.46 4.00 0.21
CA TRP A 139 -19.61 3.70 -0.94
C TRP A 139 -19.14 4.96 -1.69
N SER A 140 -19.87 6.08 -1.56
CA SER A 140 -19.78 7.23 -2.47
C SER A 140 -18.48 8.05 -2.38
N ASP A 141 -17.81 8.10 -1.24
CA ASP A 141 -16.60 8.92 -1.04
C ASP A 141 -15.28 8.11 -1.03
N GLY A 142 -15.39 6.79 -1.14
CA GLY A 142 -14.27 5.85 -1.12
C GLY A 142 -13.53 5.77 0.23
N THR A 143 -13.99 6.43 1.29
CA THR A 143 -13.31 6.47 2.60
C THR A 143 -13.21 5.08 3.23
N TRP A 144 -14.20 4.23 2.98
CA TRP A 144 -14.24 2.83 3.41
C TRP A 144 -12.99 2.04 2.98
N SER A 145 -12.37 2.39 1.85
CA SER A 145 -11.19 1.67 1.34
C SER A 145 -9.98 1.80 2.26
N GLY A 146 -9.89 2.89 3.04
CA GLY A 146 -8.83 3.08 4.03
C GLY A 146 -9.00 2.23 5.30
N SER A 147 -10.15 1.56 5.47
CA SER A 147 -10.42 0.73 6.66
C SER A 147 -10.08 -0.75 6.49
N LEU A 148 -9.49 -1.11 5.34
CA LEU A 148 -9.17 -2.48 4.96
C LEU A 148 -7.68 -2.66 4.65
N VAL A 149 -7.24 -3.92 4.68
CA VAL A 149 -5.96 -4.31 4.08
C VAL A 149 -6.17 -4.74 2.63
N TRP A 150 -5.35 -4.18 1.73
CA TRP A 150 -5.32 -4.52 0.31
C TRP A 150 -4.09 -5.36 -0.02
N ASP A 151 -4.22 -6.26 -1.00
CA ASP A 151 -3.16 -7.20 -1.41
C ASP A 151 -1.85 -6.49 -1.76
N ALA A 152 -1.91 -5.30 -2.37
CA ALA A 152 -0.73 -4.49 -2.65
C ALA A 152 0.08 -4.15 -1.39
N ALA A 153 -0.59 -3.76 -0.30
CA ALA A 153 0.07 -3.45 0.98
C ALA A 153 0.68 -4.70 1.63
N VAL A 154 0.01 -5.86 1.51
CA VAL A 154 0.53 -7.14 2.02
C VAL A 154 1.80 -7.54 1.25
N HIS A 155 1.77 -7.51 -0.08
CA HIS A 155 2.94 -7.89 -0.88
C HIS A 155 4.10 -6.89 -0.78
N VAL A 156 3.84 -5.58 -0.68
CA VAL A 156 4.89 -4.58 -0.39
C VAL A 156 5.53 -4.86 0.98
N THR A 157 4.73 -5.21 1.98
CA THR A 157 5.22 -5.58 3.31
C THR A 157 6.13 -6.81 3.25
N GLU A 158 5.75 -7.85 2.50
CA GLU A 158 6.59 -9.05 2.32
C GLU A 158 7.94 -8.75 1.66
N GLU A 159 7.94 -7.89 0.64
CA GLU A 159 9.17 -7.44 -0.01
C GLU A 159 10.07 -6.66 0.97
N MET A 160 9.48 -5.77 1.78
CA MET A 160 10.20 -4.99 2.79
C MET A 160 10.83 -5.85 3.87
N LEU A 161 10.19 -6.97 4.25
CA LEU A 161 10.70 -7.90 5.24
C LEU A 161 11.92 -8.71 4.74
N GLY A 162 12.21 -8.70 3.44
CA GLY A 162 13.42 -9.28 2.88
C GLY A 162 14.69 -8.50 3.22
N THR A 163 15.85 -9.13 3.06
CA THR A 163 17.16 -8.55 3.45
C THR A 163 17.46 -7.23 2.76
N GLU A 164 17.25 -7.15 1.44
CA GLU A 164 17.65 -5.99 0.64
C GLU A 164 16.88 -4.71 1.01
N LEU A 165 15.54 -4.75 0.98
CA LEU A 165 14.73 -3.60 1.35
C LEU A 165 14.76 -3.36 2.86
N GLY A 166 14.78 -4.41 3.67
CA GLY A 166 14.87 -4.31 5.13
C GLY A 166 16.05 -3.47 5.58
N GLU A 167 17.25 -3.73 5.05
CA GLU A 167 18.43 -2.92 5.38
C GLU A 167 18.36 -1.50 4.84
N ARG A 168 17.73 -1.28 3.68
CA ARG A 168 17.56 0.07 3.11
C ARG A 168 16.55 0.94 3.87
N MET A 169 15.71 0.37 4.73
CA MET A 169 14.78 1.10 5.59
C MET A 169 15.45 1.56 6.91
N ARG A 170 16.53 0.89 7.33
CA ARG A 170 17.18 1.15 8.61
C ARG A 170 17.71 2.59 8.69
N GLY A 171 17.33 3.30 9.74
CA GLY A 171 17.78 4.66 10.02
C GLY A 171 17.15 5.74 9.14
N THR A 172 16.24 5.38 8.22
CA THR A 172 15.64 6.32 7.26
C THR A 172 14.39 7.02 7.78
N SER A 173 14.06 8.17 7.16
CA SER A 173 12.77 8.82 7.31
C SER A 173 11.79 8.31 6.25
N VAL A 174 10.65 7.81 6.69
CA VAL A 174 9.64 7.17 5.84
C VAL A 174 8.31 7.90 5.95
N LEU A 175 7.67 8.14 4.80
CA LEU A 175 6.30 8.61 4.69
C LEU A 175 5.47 7.56 3.97
N GLU A 176 4.32 7.18 4.51
CA GLU A 176 3.33 6.39 3.79
C GLU A 176 2.16 7.29 3.35
N LEU A 177 1.83 7.28 2.07
CA LEU A 177 0.72 8.02 1.47
C LEU A 177 -0.51 7.13 1.36
N ALA A 178 -1.69 7.68 1.70
CA ALA A 178 -2.96 6.94 1.77
C ALA A 178 -2.78 5.58 2.45
N CYS A 179 -2.23 5.64 3.66
CA CYS A 179 -1.72 4.48 4.38
C CYS A 179 -2.80 3.46 4.78
N GLY A 180 -4.08 3.83 4.77
CA GLY A 180 -5.16 2.98 5.24
C GLY A 180 -4.91 2.54 6.68
N LEU A 181 -4.60 1.24 6.86
CA LEU A 181 -4.26 0.67 8.16
C LEU A 181 -2.81 0.92 8.61
N GLY A 182 -1.93 1.41 7.73
CA GLY A 182 -0.53 1.74 8.01
C GLY A 182 0.42 0.55 8.03
N LEU A 183 0.04 -0.59 7.43
CA LEU A 183 0.81 -1.83 7.50
C LEU A 183 2.26 -1.69 6.95
N PRO A 184 2.49 -1.20 5.71
CA PRO A 184 3.84 -0.94 5.21
C PRO A 184 4.65 0.05 6.05
N GLY A 185 4.09 1.17 6.46
CA GLY A 185 4.81 2.17 7.26
C GLY A 185 5.18 1.65 8.65
N LEU A 186 4.28 0.92 9.33
CA LEU A 186 4.60 0.24 10.58
C LEU A 186 5.66 -0.84 10.38
N THR A 187 5.67 -1.52 9.23
CA THR A 187 6.75 -2.45 8.86
C THR A 187 8.08 -1.71 8.74
N ALA A 188 8.13 -0.53 8.12
CA ALA A 188 9.35 0.28 8.07
C ALA A 188 9.88 0.63 9.48
N HIS A 189 8.99 0.96 10.41
CA HIS A 189 9.36 1.19 11.82
C HIS A 189 9.99 -0.06 12.47
N CYS A 190 9.38 -1.23 12.24
CA CYS A 190 9.87 -2.52 12.74
C CYS A 190 11.24 -2.90 12.14
N LEU A 191 11.50 -2.48 10.90
CA LEU A 191 12.78 -2.63 10.20
C LEU A 191 13.84 -1.60 10.66
N GLY A 192 13.46 -0.65 11.52
CA GLY A 192 14.38 0.29 12.14
C GLY A 192 14.48 1.64 11.45
N ALA A 193 13.48 2.05 10.68
CA ALA A 193 13.33 3.45 10.26
C ALA A 193 13.44 4.38 11.48
N SER A 194 14.09 5.53 11.31
CA SER A 194 14.32 6.51 12.39
C SER A 194 13.13 7.43 12.61
N ARG A 195 12.30 7.61 11.57
CA ARG A 195 11.06 8.37 11.59
C ARG A 195 10.07 7.73 10.63
N VAL A 196 8.82 7.57 11.07
CA VAL A 196 7.73 7.10 10.23
C VAL A 196 6.53 8.02 10.39
N VAL A 197 6.03 8.54 9.28
CA VAL A 197 4.77 9.28 9.20
C VAL A 197 3.78 8.47 8.36
N LEU A 198 2.64 8.14 8.95
CA LEU A 198 1.53 7.46 8.28
C LEU A 198 0.51 8.54 7.89
N SER A 199 0.24 8.72 6.59
CA SER A 199 -0.63 9.80 6.13
C SER A 199 -1.83 9.32 5.32
N ASP A 200 -2.97 9.95 5.55
CA ASP A 200 -4.24 9.67 4.87
C ASP A 200 -5.22 10.85 5.05
N ARG A 201 -6.44 10.73 4.53
CA ARG A 201 -7.54 11.66 4.78
C ARG A 201 -7.97 11.62 6.25
N GLY A 202 -8.59 12.72 6.71
CA GLY A 202 -8.86 12.95 8.14
C GLY A 202 -9.63 11.81 8.84
N GLN A 203 -10.60 11.21 8.15
CA GLN A 203 -11.42 10.11 8.66
C GLN A 203 -10.61 8.83 8.89
N VAL A 204 -9.61 8.57 8.04
CA VAL A 204 -8.73 7.39 8.15
C VAL A 204 -7.64 7.62 9.20
N VAL A 205 -7.19 8.87 9.38
CA VAL A 205 -6.16 9.21 10.38
C VAL A 205 -6.58 8.82 11.81
N GLY A 206 -7.85 9.00 12.17
CA GLY A 206 -8.36 8.55 13.48
C GLY A 206 -8.21 7.04 13.69
N LEU A 207 -8.39 6.24 12.62
CA LEU A 207 -8.18 4.80 12.63
C LEU A 207 -6.71 4.43 12.86
N VAL A 208 -5.82 5.12 12.17
CA VAL A 208 -4.38 4.92 12.29
C VAL A 208 -3.89 5.27 13.69
N GLU A 209 -4.34 6.39 14.26
CA GLU A 209 -4.01 6.79 15.63
C GLU A 209 -4.43 5.75 16.66
N GLU A 210 -5.57 5.08 16.43
CA GLU A 210 -5.98 3.95 17.24
C GLU A 210 -5.05 2.75 17.12
N GLY A 211 -4.68 2.37 15.89
CA GLY A 211 -3.68 1.34 15.67
C GLY A 211 -2.36 1.66 16.38
N LEU A 212 -1.91 2.91 16.33
CA LEU A 212 -0.71 3.35 17.05
C LEU A 212 -0.85 3.24 18.58
N ARG A 213 -2.04 3.55 19.12
CA ARG A 213 -2.33 3.38 20.56
C ARG A 213 -2.32 1.91 20.96
N ALA A 214 -2.99 1.04 20.19
CA ALA A 214 -3.05 -0.41 20.45
C ALA A 214 -1.67 -1.07 20.41
N ASN A 215 -0.77 -0.56 19.55
CA ASN A 215 0.57 -1.11 19.38
C ASN A 215 1.66 -0.36 20.16
N ARG A 216 1.32 0.62 21.01
CA ARG A 216 2.29 1.48 21.70
C ARG A 216 3.40 0.70 22.42
N ALA A 217 3.04 -0.39 23.12
CA ALA A 217 4.00 -1.20 23.85
C ALA A 217 5.01 -1.90 22.92
N ALA A 218 4.53 -2.44 21.78
CA ALA A 218 5.39 -3.03 20.78
C ALA A 218 6.27 -1.96 20.11
N LEU A 219 5.70 -0.82 19.71
CA LEU A 219 6.36 0.20 18.90
C LEU A 219 7.36 1.08 19.66
N SER A 220 7.22 1.21 20.98
CA SER A 220 8.13 2.05 21.80
C SER A 220 9.44 1.36 22.21
N GLY A 221 9.64 0.11 21.82
CA GLY A 221 10.89 -0.62 22.06
C GLY A 221 12.10 0.01 21.35
N GLY A 222 13.26 0.03 22.03
CA GLY A 222 14.53 0.40 21.40
C GLY A 222 14.80 1.90 21.24
N GLY A 223 14.08 2.77 21.97
CA GLY A 223 14.38 4.20 22.09
C GLY A 223 14.07 5.05 20.85
N ARG A 224 13.42 4.48 19.83
CA ARG A 224 12.99 5.20 18.62
C ARG A 224 11.66 5.92 18.87
N PRO A 225 11.42 7.09 18.22
CA PRO A 225 10.10 7.71 18.22
C PRO A 225 9.05 6.73 17.66
N VAL A 226 7.90 6.64 18.33
CA VAL A 226 6.75 5.89 17.80
C VAL A 226 6.29 6.58 16.50
N PRO A 227 5.85 5.82 15.47
CA PRO A 227 5.27 6.39 14.26
C PRO A 227 4.12 7.35 14.59
N VAL A 228 3.92 8.35 13.74
CA VAL A 228 2.86 9.35 13.90
C VAL A 228 1.90 9.33 12.72
N ALA A 229 0.62 9.54 13.01
CA ALA A 229 -0.39 9.75 11.98
C ALA A 229 -0.45 11.23 11.57
N ALA A 230 -0.75 11.51 10.31
CA ALA A 230 -0.90 12.87 9.81
C ALA A 230 -1.98 12.96 8.72
N VAL A 231 -2.79 14.01 8.76
CA VAL A 231 -3.74 14.29 7.67
C VAL A 231 -2.98 14.75 6.44
N LEU A 232 -3.26 14.12 5.30
CA LEU A 232 -2.85 14.55 3.97
C LEU A 232 -3.96 14.23 2.98
N ASP A 233 -4.87 15.20 2.81
CA ASP A 233 -5.71 15.25 1.61
C ASP A 233 -4.84 15.77 0.46
N TRP A 234 -4.78 15.04 -0.64
CA TRP A 234 -3.75 15.27 -1.66
C TRP A 234 -3.88 16.66 -2.29
N GLY A 235 -2.88 17.49 -2.02
CA GLY A 235 -2.82 18.84 -2.54
C GLY A 235 -1.52 19.53 -2.15
N SER A 236 -1.10 20.51 -2.95
CA SER A 236 0.20 21.16 -2.78
C SER A 236 0.34 21.92 -1.46
N ALA A 237 -0.76 22.46 -0.92
CA ALA A 237 -0.75 23.13 0.38
C ALA A 237 -0.54 22.12 1.52
N ALA A 238 -1.36 21.06 1.55
CA ALA A 238 -1.27 20.01 2.55
C ALA A 238 0.08 19.28 2.53
N ALA A 239 0.65 19.01 1.34
CA ALA A 239 1.98 18.41 1.22
C ALA A 239 3.09 19.30 1.82
N ARG A 240 3.05 20.61 1.58
CA ARG A 240 4.01 21.56 2.17
C ARG A 240 3.86 21.65 3.68
N GLU A 241 2.62 21.65 4.18
CA GLU A 241 2.34 21.65 5.61
C GLU A 241 2.89 20.38 6.28
N LEU A 242 2.60 19.20 5.72
CA LEU A 242 3.11 17.93 6.23
C LEU A 242 4.65 17.90 6.24
N LEU A 243 5.29 18.37 5.16
CA LEU A 243 6.74 18.47 5.07
C LEU A 243 7.32 19.30 6.22
N GLN A 244 6.75 20.48 6.48
CA GLN A 244 7.24 21.37 7.54
C GLN A 244 6.95 20.80 8.93
N GLN A 245 5.71 20.40 9.20
CA GLN A 245 5.27 20.09 10.55
C GLN A 245 5.55 18.66 11.01
N ARG A 246 5.65 17.68 10.09
CA ARG A 246 5.79 16.25 10.43
C ARG A 246 7.12 15.66 9.97
N LEU A 247 7.70 16.19 8.88
CA LEU A 247 9.00 15.76 8.38
C LEU A 247 10.15 16.73 8.73
N GLY A 248 9.87 17.80 9.49
CA GLY A 248 10.89 18.74 9.96
C GLY A 248 11.53 19.57 8.84
N GLY A 249 10.78 19.82 7.76
CA GLY A 249 11.21 20.62 6.62
C GLY A 249 12.10 19.89 5.61
N SER A 250 12.41 18.61 5.82
CA SER A 250 13.25 17.80 4.92
C SER A 250 12.43 16.70 4.26
N GLN A 251 12.68 16.44 2.97
CA GLN A 251 12.03 15.35 2.24
C GLN A 251 12.39 13.99 2.87
N PRO A 252 11.47 13.01 2.86
CA PRO A 252 11.75 11.68 3.37
C PRO A 252 12.71 10.94 2.43
N ASP A 253 13.43 9.96 2.97
CA ASP A 253 14.26 9.05 2.18
C ASP A 253 13.38 8.08 1.39
N TRP A 254 12.26 7.66 2.00
CA TRP A 254 11.30 6.75 1.41
C TRP A 254 9.87 7.30 1.47
N ILE A 255 9.17 7.13 0.36
CA ILE A 255 7.71 7.24 0.28
C ILE A 255 7.16 5.85 -0.05
N ILE A 256 6.10 5.41 0.62
CA ILE A 256 5.38 4.17 0.30
C ILE A 256 3.97 4.54 -0.13
N ALA A 257 3.48 3.94 -1.22
CA ALA A 257 2.13 4.15 -1.74
C ALA A 257 1.57 2.83 -2.27
N CYS A 258 0.52 2.30 -1.64
CA CYS A 258 -0.12 1.04 -2.04
C CYS A 258 -1.54 1.31 -2.54
N ASP A 259 -1.88 0.84 -3.74
CA ASP A 259 -3.19 1.03 -4.39
C ASP A 259 -3.68 2.50 -4.45
N CYS A 260 -2.73 3.44 -4.50
CA CYS A 260 -3.00 4.88 -4.63
C CYS A 260 -3.26 5.34 -6.09
N ILE A 261 -3.17 4.42 -7.05
CA ILE A 261 -3.38 4.71 -8.49
C ILE A 261 -4.63 3.95 -8.92
N PHE A 262 -5.78 4.62 -8.84
CA PHE A 262 -7.04 4.07 -9.32
C PHE A 262 -7.99 5.19 -9.75
N GLU A 263 -7.94 5.55 -11.04
CA GLU A 263 -8.73 6.64 -11.62
C GLU A 263 -10.24 6.46 -11.40
N SER A 264 -10.78 5.25 -11.57
CA SER A 264 -12.21 4.97 -11.39
C SER A 264 -12.72 5.16 -9.97
N LEU A 265 -11.90 4.91 -8.95
CA LEU A 265 -12.32 5.03 -7.54
C LEU A 265 -12.10 6.42 -6.97
N PHE A 266 -10.97 7.04 -7.31
CA PHE A 266 -10.61 8.34 -6.72
C PHE A 266 -11.15 9.53 -7.53
N GLY A 267 -11.73 9.28 -8.71
CA GLY A 267 -12.46 10.26 -9.50
C GLY A 267 -11.62 11.48 -9.93
N SER A 268 -12.34 12.56 -10.25
CA SER A 268 -11.77 13.87 -10.55
C SER A 268 -12.48 14.96 -9.76
N THR A 269 -11.73 15.90 -9.20
CA THR A 269 -12.27 17.12 -8.57
C THR A 269 -11.89 18.31 -9.42
N ASP A 270 -12.86 19.15 -9.78
CA ASP A 270 -12.67 20.31 -10.66
C ASP A 270 -11.94 19.98 -11.98
N GLY A 271 -12.20 18.78 -12.52
CA GLY A 271 -11.58 18.28 -13.76
C GLY A 271 -10.15 17.75 -13.60
N VAL A 272 -9.62 17.65 -12.37
CA VAL A 272 -8.31 17.06 -12.10
C VAL A 272 -8.47 15.66 -11.50
N THR A 273 -8.01 14.64 -12.21
CA THR A 273 -7.99 13.25 -11.71
C THR A 273 -7.06 13.12 -10.50
N SER A 274 -7.50 12.41 -9.47
CA SER A 274 -6.75 12.22 -8.20
C SER A 274 -5.36 11.60 -8.37
N ILE A 275 -5.14 10.78 -9.40
CA ILE A 275 -3.80 10.24 -9.73
C ILE A 275 -2.78 11.36 -10.03
N PHE A 276 -3.22 12.51 -10.57
CA PHE A 276 -2.37 13.66 -10.80
C PHE A 276 -2.15 14.50 -9.54
N LEU A 277 -3.07 14.44 -8.57
CA LEU A 277 -2.85 15.02 -7.24
C LEU A 277 -1.76 14.24 -6.49
N LEU A 278 -1.78 12.90 -6.57
CA LEU A 278 -0.68 12.07 -6.08
C LEU A 278 0.65 12.47 -6.71
N LEU A 279 0.71 12.63 -8.04
CA LEU A 279 1.94 13.06 -8.71
C LEU A 279 2.43 14.43 -8.20
N ARG A 280 1.54 15.41 -8.03
CA ARG A 280 1.89 16.74 -7.48
C ARG A 280 2.44 16.65 -6.06
N VAL A 281 1.88 15.76 -5.22
CA VAL A 281 2.38 15.47 -3.88
C VAL A 281 3.80 14.89 -3.97
N LEU A 282 4.02 13.91 -4.85
CA LEU A 282 5.34 13.31 -5.05
C LEU A 282 6.36 14.33 -5.56
N GLU A 283 6.01 15.24 -6.47
CA GLU A 283 6.91 16.29 -6.96
C GLU A 283 7.43 17.19 -5.84
N LEU A 284 6.58 17.49 -4.84
CA LEU A 284 6.93 18.33 -3.69
C LEU A 284 7.71 17.58 -2.62
N LEU A 285 7.37 16.30 -2.40
CA LEU A 285 7.93 15.49 -1.33
C LEU A 285 9.16 14.69 -1.76
N CYS A 286 9.43 14.53 -3.06
CA CYS A 286 10.61 13.82 -3.54
C CYS A 286 11.78 14.75 -3.82
N SER A 287 12.88 14.51 -3.10
CA SER A 287 14.21 14.99 -3.46
C SER A 287 14.87 14.06 -4.50
N PRO A 288 16.04 14.43 -5.06
CA PRO A 288 16.82 13.54 -5.92
C PRO A 288 17.26 12.21 -5.26
N THR A 289 17.22 12.11 -3.94
CA THR A 289 17.59 10.89 -3.18
C THR A 289 16.37 10.12 -2.65
N THR A 290 15.18 10.71 -2.69
CA THR A 290 13.95 10.06 -2.26
C THR A 290 13.60 8.90 -3.19
N ARG A 291 13.24 7.76 -2.61
CA ARG A 291 12.72 6.58 -3.33
C ARG A 291 11.24 6.41 -2.99
N VAL A 292 10.44 6.09 -4.00
CA VAL A 292 9.01 5.79 -3.83
C VAL A 292 8.81 4.31 -4.09
N LEU A 293 8.34 3.55 -3.10
CA LEU A 293 7.95 2.16 -3.25
C LEU A 293 6.44 2.11 -3.52
N VAL A 294 6.07 1.68 -4.72
CA VAL A 294 4.68 1.62 -5.16
C VAL A 294 4.23 0.17 -5.28
N GLY A 295 3.15 -0.18 -4.62
CA GLY A 295 2.40 -1.42 -4.86
C GLY A 295 1.09 -1.09 -5.57
N LEU A 296 0.81 -1.77 -6.68
CA LEU A 296 -0.38 -1.53 -7.49
C LEU A 296 -1.01 -2.85 -7.93
N GLU A 297 -2.23 -3.15 -7.48
CA GLU A 297 -3.06 -4.14 -8.13
C GLU A 297 -3.67 -3.56 -9.41
N ARG A 298 -3.37 -4.17 -10.55
CA ARG A 298 -3.94 -3.77 -11.85
C ARG A 298 -5.44 -3.99 -11.90
N ARG A 299 -6.15 -2.96 -12.36
CA ARG A 299 -7.61 -2.91 -12.49
C ARG A 299 -7.99 -2.30 -13.84
N THR A 300 -9.15 -2.66 -14.40
CA THR A 300 -9.59 -2.09 -15.68
C THR A 300 -9.87 -0.62 -15.42
N GLY A 301 -9.25 0.26 -16.20
CA GLY A 301 -9.37 1.71 -15.98
C GLY A 301 -8.57 2.25 -14.79
N ASP A 302 -7.57 1.53 -14.28
CA ASP A 302 -6.75 2.03 -13.15
C ASP A 302 -6.01 3.34 -13.42
N GLY A 303 -5.68 3.60 -14.68
CA GLY A 303 -4.95 4.80 -15.10
C GLY A 303 -3.43 4.69 -14.86
N ALA A 304 -2.91 3.48 -14.63
CA ALA A 304 -1.49 3.24 -14.34
C ALA A 304 -0.57 3.78 -15.44
N GLU A 305 -0.90 3.53 -16.71
CA GLU A 305 -0.12 3.99 -17.86
C GLU A 305 -0.12 5.53 -17.95
N LYS A 306 -1.27 6.17 -17.72
CA LYS A 306 -1.39 7.64 -17.71
C LYS A 306 -0.54 8.25 -16.58
N PHE A 307 -0.61 7.66 -15.38
CA PHE A 307 0.17 8.10 -14.23
C PHE A 307 1.67 7.98 -14.50
N LEU A 308 2.14 6.84 -14.99
CA LEU A 308 3.56 6.61 -15.26
C LEU A 308 4.10 7.53 -16.37
N ALA A 309 3.34 7.74 -17.45
CA ALA A 309 3.72 8.69 -18.49
C ALA A 309 3.82 10.13 -17.96
N ALA A 310 2.87 10.55 -17.11
CA ALA A 310 2.93 11.86 -16.47
C ALA A 310 4.09 11.98 -15.49
N ALA A 311 4.38 10.92 -14.73
CA ALA A 311 5.50 10.89 -13.80
C ALA A 311 6.85 10.97 -14.55
N GLU A 312 6.99 10.27 -15.67
CA GLU A 312 8.15 10.38 -16.56
C GLU A 312 8.32 11.82 -17.07
N GLY A 313 7.24 12.44 -17.54
CA GLY A 313 7.22 13.86 -17.92
C GLY A 313 7.62 14.82 -16.80
N ALA A 314 7.35 14.46 -15.53
CA ALA A 314 7.77 15.20 -14.34
C ALA A 314 9.19 14.85 -13.85
N GLY A 315 9.92 14.01 -14.60
CA GLY A 315 11.31 13.65 -14.33
C GLY A 315 11.49 12.48 -13.36
N PHE A 316 10.47 11.64 -13.16
CA PHE A 316 10.59 10.38 -12.43
C PHE A 316 10.99 9.24 -13.36
N VAL A 317 11.72 8.27 -12.82
CA VAL A 317 12.03 6.99 -13.48
C VAL A 317 11.51 5.88 -12.58
N ALA A 318 10.86 4.89 -13.18
CA ALA A 318 10.27 3.74 -12.50
C ALA A 318 10.96 2.44 -12.95
N SER A 319 11.19 1.53 -12.00
CA SER A 319 11.79 0.21 -12.24
C SER A 319 11.03 -0.88 -11.50
N LEU A 320 10.75 -1.99 -12.18
CA LEU A 320 10.09 -3.14 -11.59
C LEU A 320 10.91 -3.69 -10.42
N ARG A 321 10.22 -4.06 -9.34
CA ARG A 321 10.76 -4.89 -8.26
C ARG A 321 10.25 -6.31 -8.37
N ARG A 322 8.92 -6.47 -8.45
CA ARG A 322 8.28 -7.78 -8.50
C ARG A 322 6.85 -7.68 -9.03
N ARG A 323 6.34 -8.79 -9.56
CA ARG A 323 4.91 -8.98 -9.85
C ARG A 323 4.38 -10.22 -9.14
N HIS A 324 3.23 -10.07 -8.48
CA HIS A 324 2.47 -11.12 -7.80
C HIS A 324 1.06 -11.17 -8.36
N GLY A 325 0.82 -12.06 -9.33
CA GLY A 325 -0.45 -12.09 -10.05
C GLY A 325 -0.75 -10.75 -10.72
N ARG A 326 -1.75 -10.03 -10.20
CA ARG A 326 -2.20 -8.69 -10.63
C ARG A 326 -1.47 -7.55 -9.91
N VAL A 327 -0.79 -7.81 -8.80
CA VAL A 327 -0.05 -6.80 -8.06
C VAL A 327 1.33 -6.61 -8.68
N VAL A 328 1.66 -5.37 -9.02
CA VAL A 328 2.97 -4.95 -9.53
C VAL A 328 3.60 -4.03 -8.48
N ILE A 329 4.81 -4.39 -8.05
CA ILE A 329 5.61 -3.60 -7.12
C ILE A 329 6.76 -2.99 -7.91
N PHE A 330 6.95 -1.67 -7.79
CA PHE A 330 8.01 -0.95 -8.47
C PHE A 330 8.56 0.18 -7.61
N GLU A 331 9.81 0.54 -7.86
CA GLU A 331 10.44 1.71 -7.25
C GLU A 331 10.43 2.87 -8.25
N MET A 332 10.05 4.06 -7.80
CA MET A 332 10.23 5.32 -8.53
C MET A 332 11.24 6.23 -7.83
N GLY A 333 11.87 7.12 -8.57
CA GLY A 333 12.67 8.22 -8.02
C GLY A 333 12.95 9.27 -9.10
N ARG A 334 13.43 10.45 -8.72
CA ARG A 334 13.82 11.46 -9.71
C ARG A 334 15.03 10.98 -10.51
N ALA A 335 15.02 11.21 -11.82
CA ALA A 335 16.19 11.00 -12.66
C ALA A 335 17.36 11.82 -12.09
N ARG A 336 18.53 11.20 -11.96
CA ARG A 336 19.74 11.97 -11.62
C ARG A 336 20.00 12.93 -12.77
N MET A 337 19.94 14.23 -12.50
CA MET A 337 20.50 15.23 -13.41
C MET A 337 21.96 14.85 -13.66
N PRO A 338 22.41 14.76 -14.93
CA PRO A 338 23.84 14.68 -15.20
C PRO A 338 24.52 15.83 -14.47
N ARG A 339 25.59 15.56 -13.70
CA ARG A 339 26.43 16.64 -13.20
C ARG A 339 26.84 17.47 -14.41
N ALA A 340 26.40 18.72 -14.48
CA ALA A 340 26.95 19.65 -15.45
C ALA A 340 28.48 19.59 -15.25
N HIS A 341 29.21 19.24 -16.30
CA HIS A 341 30.66 19.35 -16.29
C HIS A 341 30.98 20.79 -15.92
N ALA A 342 31.45 21.00 -14.70
CA ALA A 342 32.09 22.23 -14.29
C ALA A 342 33.47 22.27 -14.94
N ASP A 343 33.51 22.45 -16.26
CA ASP A 343 34.71 22.78 -17.01
C ASP A 343 34.38 23.99 -17.88
N GLY A 344 34.70 25.17 -17.34
CA GLY A 344 34.43 26.43 -18.03
C GLY A 344 34.71 27.67 -17.19
N ALA A 345 35.86 27.75 -16.52
CA ALA A 345 36.54 28.98 -16.08
C ALA A 345 37.80 28.56 -15.30
N THR A 346 39.04 28.86 -15.67
CA THR A 346 39.67 29.73 -16.67
C THR A 346 41.09 29.22 -16.89
#